data_AF-A0A8G2BML1-F1
#
_entry.id   AF-A0A8G2BML1-F1
#
_cell.length_a   1.000
_cell.length_b   1.000
_cell.length_c   1.000
_cell.angle_alpha   90.00
_cell.angle_beta   90.00
_cell.angle_gamma   90.00
#
_symmetry.space_group_name_H-M   'P 1'
#
loop_
_entity.id
_entity.type
_entity.pdbx_description
1 polymer ?
#
loop_
_entity_poly.entity_id
_entity_poly.type
_entity_poly.pdbx_seq_one_letter_code
_entity_poly.pdbx_strand_id
1 'polypeptide(L)'
;MSLPQYTTFTHPVMCCCTACGDGGLTQLDLNRLELIGVAPAKNMTAAYYVSALLFENTPKWGAAEVGTGAEINFSFMESPPDYASEADRLGFAPLTAAQRIAVKEAFSEWALVANITFTEVSDQNSVDIRLGANNQGGDTAGYAYSLTSDNGSSGDIFIANDVDSANQLNPGESGFSTILHEIGHAIGLKHPGNYGDGDETPFLPESEDSFATTVMSYNAHPGTNSEPPGPGIYDIAAIQYLYGANTTANPGNNTYYFNNTTDDFMRTIYDTGGTDVIDLSNQTTDSIVRLSGGTFSSIGNNLSNNVTIAFNVTLENVIGGSGNDDITGNAASNYIRGGLGNDTIYGGAGTDIAVFSGSQVFYSWTRTKNPITGESESSFTVAGPDGIDIVGETEIFQFGDGAIQIAAEQNIYRFRDVSSGSHVYTASEAERSALDGLSNYQFEGAVFSTSGSLGEVVWRFLNTTNGTHFYTISPQERDGIINTLPSYTFEGAAYRASQTSDEGLVPLYRFFNTQTGSHFFTASQTEADIVEATMPAFRSEGVAFYVDDIGI
;
A
#
# COMPACT_ATOMS: atom_id res chain seq x y z
N MET A 1 -64.34 2.02 -33.24
CA MET A 1 -64.17 0.65 -33.77
C MET A 1 -63.00 0.01 -33.04
N SER A 2 -63.27 -1.12 -32.38
CA SER A 2 -62.37 -2.20 -31.93
C SER A 2 -60.96 -1.90 -31.40
N LEU A 3 -60.77 -2.22 -30.11
CA LEU A 3 -59.53 -2.82 -29.57
C LEU A 3 -59.24 -4.17 -30.26
N PRO A 4 -57.98 -4.64 -30.23
CA PRO A 4 -57.57 -5.64 -29.22
C PRO A 4 -56.21 -5.29 -28.59
N GLN A 5 -56.07 -5.22 -27.26
CA GLN A 5 -55.79 -6.30 -26.30
C GLN A 5 -54.62 -7.23 -26.67
N TYR A 6 -53.48 -7.06 -25.97
CA TYR A 6 -52.81 -8.12 -25.21
C TYR A 6 -52.17 -7.55 -23.94
N THR A 7 -52.15 -8.39 -22.92
CA THR A 7 -52.09 -8.15 -21.48
C THR A 7 -50.69 -8.23 -20.86
N THR A 8 -50.45 -7.36 -19.87
CA THR A 8 -49.66 -7.47 -18.61
C THR A 8 -48.46 -8.44 -18.51
N PHE A 9 -47.28 -8.04 -18.02
CA PHE A 9 -47.00 -7.92 -16.57
C PHE A 9 -45.99 -6.80 -16.21
N THR A 10 -46.05 -6.40 -14.95
CA THR A 10 -45.50 -5.22 -14.27
C THR A 10 -44.00 -5.28 -13.92
N HIS A 11 -43.43 -4.07 -13.84
CA HIS A 11 -42.05 -3.64 -13.59
C HIS A 11 -41.42 -4.02 -12.23
N PRO A 12 -40.09 -3.86 -12.09
CA PRO A 12 -39.60 -2.64 -11.41
C PRO A 12 -38.67 -1.80 -12.30
N VAL A 13 -38.94 -0.49 -12.34
CA VAL A 13 -38.14 0.52 -13.04
C VAL A 13 -37.13 1.13 -12.07
N MET A 14 -35.89 0.95 -12.49
CA MET A 14 -34.70 1.72 -12.22
C MET A 14 -34.88 3.18 -12.72
N CYS A 15 -34.68 4.19 -11.86
CA CYS A 15 -34.01 5.45 -12.24
C CYS A 15 -33.73 6.39 -11.06
N CYS A 16 -32.43 6.70 -10.90
CA CYS A 16 -31.76 7.96 -10.54
C CYS A 16 -32.31 8.89 -9.45
N CYS A 17 -31.41 9.27 -8.54
CA CYS A 17 -31.18 10.69 -8.26
C CYS A 17 -29.68 11.01 -8.05
N THR A 18 -29.21 11.80 -9.01
CA THR A 18 -28.05 12.70 -9.16
C THR A 18 -27.46 13.33 -7.90
N ALA A 19 -26.16 13.12 -7.66
CA ALA A 19 -25.23 14.08 -7.04
C ALA A 19 -23.76 13.63 -7.23
N CYS A 20 -23.20 13.79 -8.42
CA CYS A 20 -21.75 13.84 -8.60
C CYS A 20 -21.44 15.20 -9.25
N GLY A 21 -20.82 16.09 -8.47
CA GLY A 21 -20.15 17.28 -8.94
C GLY A 21 -18.65 17.00 -9.01
N ASP A 22 -18.07 17.40 -10.14
CA ASP A 22 -16.68 17.34 -10.58
C ASP A 22 -15.58 17.25 -9.49
N GLY A 23 -14.82 16.16 -9.57
CA GLY A 23 -13.51 15.92 -8.97
C GLY A 23 -12.99 14.58 -9.48
N GLY A 24 -12.14 14.61 -10.51
CA GLY A 24 -11.83 13.45 -11.35
C GLY A 24 -11.10 12.32 -10.61
N LEU A 25 -11.69 11.14 -10.62
CA LEU A 25 -10.97 9.88 -10.46
C LEU A 25 -10.33 9.53 -11.80
N THR A 26 -9.05 9.16 -11.80
CA THR A 26 -8.33 8.79 -13.02
C THR A 26 -8.51 7.30 -13.28
N GLN A 27 -8.24 6.86 -14.51
CA GLN A 27 -8.29 5.45 -14.93
C GLN A 27 -7.40 4.51 -14.06
N LEU A 28 -6.54 5.06 -13.21
CA LEU A 28 -5.70 4.36 -12.23
C LEU A 28 -6.51 3.74 -11.06
N ASP A 29 -7.68 4.29 -10.73
CA ASP A 29 -8.47 3.88 -9.55
C ASP A 29 -9.30 2.60 -9.78
N LEU A 30 -9.53 2.22 -11.04
CA LEU A 30 -10.39 1.07 -11.38
C LEU A 30 -9.66 -0.29 -11.31
N ASN A 31 -8.34 -0.32 -11.13
CA ASN A 31 -7.57 -1.57 -10.97
C ASN A 31 -7.32 -1.96 -9.50
N ARG A 32 -7.84 -1.20 -8.51
CA ARG A 32 -7.65 -1.48 -7.07
C ARG A 32 -8.69 -2.40 -6.42
N LEU A 33 -9.56 -3.08 -7.19
CA LEU A 33 -10.68 -3.87 -6.64
C LEU A 33 -10.63 -5.38 -6.89
N GLU A 34 -9.49 -5.95 -7.30
CA GLU A 34 -9.31 -7.41 -7.30
C GLU A 34 -7.99 -7.81 -6.62
N LEU A 35 -7.99 -7.90 -5.28
CA LEU A 35 -7.01 -8.72 -4.57
C LEU A 35 -7.56 -9.19 -3.21
N ILE A 36 -8.61 -10.02 -3.25
CA ILE A 36 -9.00 -10.86 -2.11
C ILE A 36 -8.43 -12.25 -2.41
N GLY A 37 -7.54 -12.73 -1.54
CA GLY A 37 -6.73 -13.95 -1.70
C GLY A 37 -7.47 -15.18 -2.20
N VAL A 38 -7.47 -15.37 -3.53
CA VAL A 38 -7.83 -16.62 -4.20
C VAL A 38 -6.68 -16.98 -5.12
N ALA A 39 -6.22 -18.24 -5.04
CA ALA A 39 -5.20 -18.79 -5.93
C ALA A 39 -5.53 -18.48 -7.40
N PRO A 40 -4.54 -18.15 -8.25
CA PRO A 40 -4.80 -17.59 -9.57
C PRO A 40 -5.60 -18.55 -10.43
N ALA A 41 -6.76 -18.08 -10.90
CA ALA A 41 -7.61 -18.80 -11.82
C ALA A 41 -6.95 -18.86 -13.21
N LYS A 42 -7.16 -20.00 -13.88
CA LYS A 42 -6.45 -20.49 -15.07
C LYS A 42 -6.74 -19.76 -16.40
N ASN A 43 -7.10 -18.47 -16.39
CA ASN A 43 -7.36 -17.66 -17.60
C ASN A 43 -7.41 -16.15 -17.24
N MET A 44 -6.28 -15.55 -16.85
CA MET A 44 -6.16 -14.09 -16.86
C MET A 44 -5.44 -13.66 -18.13
N THR A 45 -6.06 -12.75 -18.90
CA THR A 45 -5.31 -11.91 -19.84
C THR A 45 -4.23 -11.18 -19.05
N ALA A 46 -2.98 -11.21 -19.50
CA ALA A 46 -1.91 -10.48 -18.84
C ALA A 46 -2.28 -9.00 -18.68
N ALA A 47 -1.84 -8.38 -17.57
CA ALA A 47 -2.00 -6.94 -17.39
C ALA A 47 -1.40 -6.16 -18.58
N TYR A 48 -1.87 -4.94 -18.84
CA TYR A 48 -1.42 -4.18 -20.03
C TYR A 48 0.10 -3.96 -20.02
N TYR A 49 0.69 -3.66 -18.85
CA TYR A 49 2.12 -3.43 -18.71
C TYR A 49 2.93 -4.72 -18.93
N VAL A 50 2.41 -5.88 -18.51
CA VAL A 50 3.04 -7.17 -18.86
C VAL A 50 2.95 -7.39 -20.36
N SER A 51 1.78 -7.22 -20.95
CA SER A 51 1.56 -7.43 -22.38
C SER A 51 2.43 -6.49 -23.24
N ALA A 52 2.72 -5.29 -22.76
CA ALA A 52 3.56 -4.31 -23.45
C ALA A 52 5.04 -4.74 -23.53
N LEU A 53 5.48 -5.66 -22.65
CA LEU A 53 6.84 -6.20 -22.65
C LEU A 53 6.95 -7.60 -23.29
N LEU A 54 5.86 -8.19 -23.78
CA LEU A 54 5.89 -9.55 -24.35
C LEU A 54 5.72 -9.52 -25.87
N PHE A 55 6.51 -10.34 -26.57
CA PHE A 55 6.32 -10.61 -28.00
C PHE A 55 5.00 -11.35 -28.28
N GLU A 56 4.53 -11.25 -29.52
CA GLU A 56 3.43 -12.09 -30.02
C GLU A 56 3.78 -13.58 -29.82
N ASN A 57 2.81 -14.38 -29.37
CA ASN A 57 2.96 -15.79 -29.00
C ASN A 57 3.85 -16.08 -27.78
N THR A 58 4.44 -15.07 -27.14
CA THR A 58 5.07 -15.17 -25.83
C THR A 58 6.14 -16.29 -25.75
N PRO A 59 7.18 -16.24 -26.59
CA PRO A 59 8.24 -17.24 -26.58
C PRO A 59 9.01 -17.19 -25.26
N LYS A 60 9.38 -18.37 -24.74
CA LYS A 60 10.20 -18.53 -23.53
C LYS A 60 11.07 -19.77 -23.61
N TRP A 61 12.13 -19.81 -22.80
CA TRP A 61 12.90 -21.02 -22.57
C TRP A 61 12.14 -22.03 -21.70
N GLY A 62 12.52 -23.31 -21.81
CA GLY A 62 11.94 -24.40 -21.01
C GLY A 62 10.55 -24.82 -21.49
N ALA A 63 9.66 -25.15 -20.54
CA ALA A 63 8.30 -25.55 -20.88
C ALA A 63 7.50 -24.38 -21.48
N ALA A 64 6.69 -24.66 -22.51
CA ALA A 64 5.90 -23.63 -23.21
C ALA A 64 4.80 -22.99 -22.35
N GLU A 65 4.47 -23.57 -21.19
CA GLU A 65 3.47 -23.00 -20.27
C GLU A 65 4.07 -21.80 -19.52
N VAL A 66 3.39 -20.66 -19.60
CA VAL A 66 3.77 -19.45 -18.82
C VAL A 66 3.64 -19.72 -17.31
N GLY A 67 4.42 -19.01 -16.51
CA GLY A 67 4.52 -19.22 -15.06
C GLY A 67 5.32 -20.45 -14.64
N THR A 68 5.90 -21.18 -15.60
CA THR A 68 6.77 -22.33 -15.33
C THR A 68 8.24 -21.96 -15.49
N GLY A 69 9.04 -22.31 -14.48
CA GLY A 69 10.46 -22.00 -14.45
C GLY A 69 11.27 -22.65 -15.57
N ALA A 70 12.50 -22.18 -15.74
CA ALA A 70 13.42 -22.68 -16.76
C ALA A 70 14.84 -22.84 -16.22
N GLU A 71 15.51 -23.91 -16.66
CA GLU A 71 16.97 -24.04 -16.58
C GLU A 71 17.52 -23.56 -17.92
N ILE A 72 18.37 -22.54 -17.89
CA ILE A 72 18.93 -21.89 -19.09
C ILE A 72 20.45 -22.02 -19.01
N ASN A 73 21.04 -22.68 -20.00
CA ASN A 73 22.48 -22.78 -20.11
C ASN A 73 23.00 -21.54 -20.84
N PHE A 74 24.08 -20.96 -20.33
CA PHE A 74 24.77 -19.87 -21.03
C PHE A 74 26.25 -20.16 -21.23
N SER A 75 26.84 -19.53 -22.24
CA SER A 75 28.28 -19.62 -22.51
C SER A 75 28.86 -18.30 -23.02
N PHE A 76 30.17 -18.16 -22.87
CA PHE A 76 30.93 -17.06 -23.45
C PHE A 76 31.59 -17.51 -24.74
N MET A 77 31.29 -16.83 -25.85
CA MET A 77 31.85 -17.13 -27.15
C MET A 77 33.36 -16.84 -27.16
N GLU A 78 34.16 -17.83 -27.53
CA GLU A 78 35.60 -17.65 -27.76
C GLU A 78 35.91 -17.40 -29.26
N SER A 79 34.92 -17.63 -30.13
CA SER A 79 34.95 -17.34 -31.57
C SER A 79 33.53 -17.13 -32.09
N PRO A 80 33.31 -16.41 -33.20
CA PRO A 80 31.97 -16.22 -33.75
C PRO A 80 31.30 -17.56 -34.13
N PRO A 81 29.98 -17.72 -33.93
CA PRO A 81 29.22 -18.88 -34.39
C PRO A 81 29.39 -19.15 -35.89
N ASP A 82 29.11 -20.38 -36.33
CA ASP A 82 29.10 -20.71 -37.77
C ASP A 82 28.00 -19.94 -38.53
N TYR A 83 26.85 -19.73 -37.89
CA TYR A 83 25.70 -19.00 -38.44
C TYR A 83 25.82 -17.47 -38.28
N ALA A 84 26.87 -16.97 -37.63
CA ALA A 84 27.06 -15.55 -37.38
C ALA A 84 27.11 -14.75 -38.68
N SER A 85 26.34 -13.66 -38.71
CA SER A 85 26.27 -12.71 -39.80
C SER A 85 27.59 -11.94 -39.96
N GLU A 86 27.72 -11.15 -41.04
CA GLU A 86 28.90 -10.29 -41.21
C GLU A 86 29.01 -9.22 -40.10
N ALA A 87 27.86 -8.73 -39.61
CA ALA A 87 27.82 -7.78 -38.50
C ALA A 87 28.32 -8.42 -37.19
N ASP A 88 27.86 -9.63 -36.88
CA ASP A 88 28.30 -10.39 -35.69
C ASP A 88 29.82 -10.65 -35.71
N ARG A 89 30.39 -10.86 -36.90
CA ARG A 89 31.82 -11.14 -37.08
C ARG A 89 32.69 -9.89 -37.05
N LEU A 90 32.12 -8.70 -37.28
CA LEU A 90 32.87 -7.47 -37.44
C LEU A 90 33.59 -7.09 -36.15
N GLY A 91 34.92 -7.17 -36.14
CA GLY A 91 35.71 -6.84 -34.95
C GLY A 91 35.39 -7.71 -33.74
N PHE A 92 34.92 -8.94 -33.95
CA PHE A 92 34.56 -9.85 -32.86
C PHE A 92 35.71 -10.03 -31.86
N ALA A 93 35.35 -10.03 -30.57
CA ALA A 93 36.23 -10.36 -29.47
C ALA A 93 35.47 -11.17 -28.41
N PRO A 94 36.14 -12.13 -27.75
CA PRO A 94 35.61 -12.74 -26.53
C PRO A 94 35.40 -11.68 -25.45
N LEU A 95 34.36 -11.83 -24.63
CA LEU A 95 34.14 -10.94 -23.48
C LEU A 95 35.33 -10.96 -22.52
N THR A 96 35.71 -9.77 -22.05
CA THR A 96 36.77 -9.59 -21.05
C THR A 96 36.35 -10.21 -19.70
N ALA A 97 37.31 -10.46 -18.82
CA ALA A 97 37.01 -10.98 -17.48
C ALA A 97 36.03 -10.10 -16.69
N ALA A 98 36.14 -8.78 -16.81
CA ALA A 98 35.22 -7.84 -16.15
C ALA A 98 33.80 -7.94 -16.72
N GLN A 99 33.66 -7.99 -18.05
CA GLN A 99 32.36 -8.16 -18.71
C GLN A 99 31.71 -9.50 -18.34
N ARG A 100 32.47 -10.60 -18.26
CA ARG A 100 31.95 -11.91 -17.82
C ARG A 100 31.44 -11.88 -16.38
N ILE A 101 32.04 -11.06 -15.50
CA ILE A 101 31.56 -10.87 -14.12
C ILE A 101 30.23 -10.10 -14.15
N ALA A 102 30.18 -8.97 -14.85
CA ALA A 102 28.96 -8.15 -14.97
C ALA A 102 27.78 -8.93 -15.57
N VAL A 103 28.02 -9.78 -16.58
CA VAL A 103 26.99 -10.68 -17.15
C VAL A 103 26.41 -11.62 -16.09
N LYS A 104 27.27 -12.22 -15.25
CA LYS A 104 26.83 -13.15 -14.20
C LYS A 104 26.04 -12.43 -13.11
N GLU A 105 26.41 -11.19 -12.81
CA GLU A 105 25.68 -10.33 -11.88
C GLU A 105 24.30 -9.95 -12.46
N ALA A 106 24.23 -9.55 -13.74
CA ALA A 106 22.96 -9.28 -14.41
C ALA A 106 22.04 -10.53 -14.50
N PHE A 107 22.60 -11.72 -14.75
CA PHE A 107 21.84 -12.97 -14.63
C PHE A 107 21.31 -13.21 -13.21
N SER A 108 22.08 -12.81 -12.18
CA SER A 108 21.65 -12.94 -10.79
C SER A 108 20.49 -12.02 -10.46
N GLU A 109 20.45 -10.80 -11.02
CA GLU A 109 19.31 -9.88 -10.88
C GLU A 109 18.02 -10.45 -11.49
N TRP A 110 18.09 -11.08 -12.67
CA TRP A 110 16.93 -11.75 -13.27
C TRP A 110 16.49 -13.01 -12.49
N ALA A 111 17.44 -13.82 -12.02
CA ALA A 111 17.16 -15.01 -11.21
C ALA A 111 16.66 -14.66 -9.79
N LEU A 112 16.98 -13.47 -9.29
CA LEU A 112 16.44 -12.97 -8.02
C LEU A 112 14.92 -12.84 -8.10
N VAL A 113 14.37 -12.42 -9.24
CA VAL A 113 12.96 -12.05 -9.34
C VAL A 113 12.06 -13.13 -9.98
N ALA A 114 12.62 -14.11 -10.67
CA ALA A 114 11.87 -15.20 -11.33
C ALA A 114 12.52 -16.58 -11.18
N ASN A 115 11.76 -17.65 -11.39
CA ASN A 115 12.24 -19.04 -11.33
C ASN A 115 13.07 -19.43 -12.56
N ILE A 116 14.19 -18.74 -12.75
CA ILE A 116 15.16 -19.01 -13.81
C ILE A 116 16.46 -19.44 -13.14
N THR A 117 17.03 -20.55 -13.60
CA THR A 117 18.36 -21.01 -13.18
C THR A 117 19.32 -20.87 -14.35
N PHE A 118 20.28 -19.95 -14.24
CA PHE A 118 21.34 -19.78 -15.23
C PHE A 118 22.55 -20.66 -14.90
N THR A 119 22.98 -21.48 -15.85
CA THR A 119 24.14 -22.37 -15.67
C THR A 119 25.20 -22.10 -16.74
N GLU A 120 26.40 -21.72 -16.32
CA GLU A 120 27.54 -21.57 -17.25
C GLU A 120 28.00 -22.93 -17.76
N VAL A 121 28.08 -23.10 -19.07
CA VAL A 121 28.58 -24.30 -19.75
C VAL A 121 29.68 -23.96 -20.75
N SER A 122 30.34 -24.98 -21.31
CA SER A 122 31.31 -24.78 -22.40
C SER A 122 30.59 -24.35 -23.68
N ASP A 123 31.15 -23.37 -24.38
CA ASP A 123 30.54 -22.80 -25.59
C ASP A 123 30.37 -23.82 -26.72
N GLN A 124 29.14 -23.91 -27.22
CA GLN A 124 28.72 -24.70 -28.38
C GLN A 124 27.52 -24.00 -29.03
N ASN A 125 27.31 -24.20 -30.33
CA ASN A 125 26.18 -23.60 -31.07
C ASN A 125 24.78 -24.03 -30.58
N SER A 126 24.67 -24.95 -29.62
CA SER A 126 23.40 -25.43 -29.05
C SER A 126 23.12 -24.90 -27.64
N VAL A 127 23.96 -24.02 -27.11
CA VAL A 127 23.74 -23.38 -25.81
C VAL A 127 22.63 -22.34 -25.94
N ASP A 128 21.77 -22.23 -24.93
CA ASP A 128 20.56 -21.40 -24.99
C ASP A 128 20.86 -19.90 -25.13
N ILE A 129 21.81 -19.38 -24.33
CA ILE A 129 22.26 -17.98 -24.41
C ILE A 129 23.78 -17.94 -24.59
N ARG A 130 24.26 -17.27 -25.63
CA ARG A 130 25.70 -17.14 -25.86
C ARG A 130 26.08 -15.68 -25.94
N LEU A 131 27.19 -15.30 -25.31
CA LEU A 131 27.61 -13.90 -25.23
C LEU A 131 28.97 -13.66 -25.86
N GLY A 132 29.05 -12.68 -26.74
CA GLY A 132 30.26 -12.18 -27.36
C GLY A 132 30.31 -10.66 -27.39
N ALA A 133 31.37 -10.10 -27.98
CA ALA A 133 31.43 -8.70 -28.31
C ALA A 133 31.86 -8.48 -29.75
N ASN A 134 31.40 -7.39 -30.37
CA ASN A 134 31.76 -7.00 -31.72
C ASN A 134 31.82 -5.47 -31.84
N ASN A 135 32.32 -4.99 -32.97
CA ASN A 135 32.33 -3.58 -33.31
C ASN A 135 30.98 -3.22 -33.94
N GLN A 136 30.28 -2.25 -33.35
CA GLN A 136 28.91 -1.87 -33.76
C GLN A 136 28.82 -0.45 -34.33
N GLY A 137 29.97 0.16 -34.66
CA GLY A 137 30.04 1.46 -35.33
C GLY A 137 29.89 2.67 -34.39
N GLY A 138 29.86 2.45 -33.08
CA GLY A 138 29.79 3.49 -32.04
C GLY A 138 28.39 4.05 -31.74
N ASP A 139 27.35 3.63 -32.48
CA ASP A 139 25.98 4.14 -32.35
C ASP A 139 25.05 3.22 -31.53
N THR A 140 25.52 2.02 -31.18
CA THR A 140 24.77 1.00 -30.42
C THR A 140 25.66 0.44 -29.32
N ALA A 141 25.06 0.12 -28.17
CA ALA A 141 25.79 -0.39 -27.00
C ALA A 141 25.76 -1.93 -26.91
N GLY A 142 24.78 -2.55 -27.54
CA GLY A 142 24.59 -3.99 -27.60
C GLY A 142 23.37 -4.35 -28.45
N TYR A 143 23.22 -5.64 -28.73
CA TYR A 143 21.98 -6.22 -29.23
C TYR A 143 21.88 -7.70 -28.85
N ALA A 144 20.64 -8.18 -28.78
CA ALA A 144 20.30 -9.57 -28.58
C ALA A 144 19.40 -10.09 -29.69
N TYR A 145 19.59 -11.36 -30.03
CA TYR A 145 18.66 -12.09 -30.87
C TYR A 145 17.50 -12.61 -30.01
N SER A 146 16.29 -12.11 -30.29
CA SER A 146 15.07 -12.56 -29.61
C SER A 146 14.85 -14.06 -29.80
N LEU A 147 13.98 -14.63 -28.96
CA LEU A 147 13.57 -16.04 -29.04
C LEU A 147 12.75 -16.40 -30.28
N THR A 148 12.38 -15.41 -31.09
CA THR A 148 11.72 -15.61 -32.38
C THR A 148 12.71 -15.66 -33.54
N SER A 149 14.00 -15.45 -33.30
CA SER A 149 15.01 -15.47 -34.36
C SER A 149 15.32 -16.88 -34.87
N ASP A 150 15.51 -17.01 -36.19
CA ASP A 150 15.78 -18.28 -36.88
C ASP A 150 17.29 -18.57 -37.01
N ASN A 151 17.64 -19.83 -37.32
CA ASN A 151 18.99 -20.33 -37.63
C ASN A 151 19.94 -20.57 -36.44
N GLY A 152 19.41 -20.68 -35.22
CA GLY A 152 20.18 -21.06 -34.03
C GLY A 152 20.86 -19.89 -33.32
N SER A 153 20.58 -18.64 -33.71
CA SER A 153 21.04 -17.44 -33.01
C SER A 153 20.15 -17.03 -31.84
N SER A 154 19.02 -17.70 -31.61
CA SER A 154 18.07 -17.33 -30.55
C SER A 154 18.77 -17.26 -29.19
N GLY A 155 18.69 -16.11 -28.53
CA GLY A 155 19.36 -15.86 -27.26
C GLY A 155 20.82 -15.42 -27.36
N ASP A 156 21.43 -15.34 -28.55
CA ASP A 156 22.78 -14.79 -28.70
C ASP A 156 22.79 -13.28 -28.41
N ILE A 157 23.78 -12.84 -27.65
CA ILE A 157 23.99 -11.45 -27.24
C ILE A 157 25.36 -10.97 -27.69
N PHE A 158 25.40 -9.79 -28.31
CA PHE A 158 26.63 -9.11 -28.69
C PHE A 158 26.70 -7.73 -28.03
N ILE A 159 27.70 -7.54 -27.16
CA ILE A 159 27.98 -6.24 -26.53
C ILE A 159 28.97 -5.46 -27.40
N ALA A 160 28.74 -4.16 -27.57
CA ALA A 160 29.66 -3.32 -28.35
C ALA A 160 31.04 -3.24 -27.69
N ASN A 161 32.11 -3.29 -28.49
CA ASN A 161 33.50 -3.17 -28.01
C ASN A 161 34.19 -1.88 -28.45
N ASP A 162 33.45 -0.96 -29.06
CA ASP A 162 33.92 0.28 -29.65
C ASP A 162 33.24 1.54 -29.05
N VAL A 163 32.64 1.39 -27.87
CA VAL A 163 31.98 2.46 -27.09
C VAL A 163 32.52 2.52 -25.66
N ASP A 164 32.44 3.70 -25.03
CA ASP A 164 32.93 3.89 -23.65
C ASP A 164 32.13 3.07 -22.62
N SER A 165 30.82 2.87 -22.86
CA SER A 165 29.92 2.08 -22.00
C SER A 165 30.36 0.62 -21.87
N ALA A 166 31.14 0.08 -22.82
CA ALA A 166 31.65 -1.30 -22.78
C ALA A 166 32.50 -1.63 -21.53
N ASN A 167 32.96 -0.60 -20.81
CA ASN A 167 33.75 -0.71 -19.58
C ASN A 167 33.04 -0.15 -18.33
N GLN A 168 31.79 0.28 -18.46
CA GLN A 168 30.95 0.82 -17.39
C GLN A 168 30.06 -0.31 -16.83
N LEU A 169 30.64 -1.14 -15.95
CA LEU A 169 30.16 -2.48 -15.68
C LEU A 169 29.58 -2.67 -14.26
N ASN A 170 29.50 -1.62 -13.45
CA ASN A 170 28.84 -1.71 -12.14
C ASN A 170 27.32 -1.49 -12.27
N PRO A 171 26.49 -2.06 -11.38
CA PRO A 171 25.08 -1.70 -11.30
C PRO A 171 24.88 -0.18 -11.20
N GLY A 172 23.96 0.37 -12.01
CA GLY A 172 23.76 1.82 -12.13
C GLY A 172 24.65 2.50 -13.17
N GLU A 173 25.46 1.74 -13.91
CA GLU A 173 26.25 2.25 -15.03
C GLU A 173 25.73 1.73 -16.38
N SER A 174 25.95 2.50 -17.45
CA SER A 174 25.29 2.26 -18.75
C SER A 174 25.63 0.92 -19.41
N GLY A 175 26.85 0.41 -19.23
CA GLY A 175 27.25 -0.89 -19.76
C GLY A 175 26.58 -2.05 -19.03
N PHE A 176 26.41 -1.96 -17.70
CA PHE A 176 25.67 -2.94 -16.93
C PHE A 176 24.18 -2.92 -17.30
N SER A 177 23.58 -1.73 -17.40
CA SER A 177 22.19 -1.52 -17.86
C SER A 177 21.97 -2.13 -19.26
N THR A 178 22.91 -1.95 -20.18
CA THR A 178 22.88 -2.59 -21.51
C THR A 178 22.91 -4.12 -21.40
N ILE A 179 23.83 -4.69 -20.63
CA ILE A 179 23.89 -6.15 -20.44
C ILE A 179 22.58 -6.69 -19.85
N LEU A 180 22.01 -6.00 -18.86
CA LEU A 180 20.76 -6.35 -18.23
C LEU A 180 19.59 -6.32 -19.22
N HIS A 181 19.53 -5.28 -20.07
CA HIS A 181 18.57 -5.10 -21.15
C HIS A 181 18.65 -6.23 -22.19
N GLU A 182 19.84 -6.52 -22.70
CA GLU A 182 20.03 -7.56 -23.71
C GLU A 182 19.68 -8.96 -23.17
N ILE A 183 19.97 -9.23 -21.89
CA ILE A 183 19.49 -10.46 -21.24
C ILE A 183 17.96 -10.49 -21.21
N GLY A 184 17.29 -9.36 -20.96
CA GLY A 184 15.84 -9.23 -21.03
C GLY A 184 15.27 -9.69 -22.38
N HIS A 185 15.88 -9.29 -23.49
CA HIS A 185 15.53 -9.81 -24.82
C HIS A 185 15.79 -11.32 -24.98
N ALA A 186 16.96 -11.78 -24.55
CA ALA A 186 17.35 -13.19 -24.63
C ALA A 186 16.47 -14.13 -23.77
N ILE A 187 15.70 -13.59 -22.82
CA ILE A 187 14.73 -14.33 -22.01
C ILE A 187 13.27 -14.03 -22.37
N GLY A 188 13.01 -13.24 -23.42
CA GLY A 188 11.70 -13.12 -24.06
C GLY A 188 10.97 -11.79 -23.86
N LEU A 189 11.63 -10.74 -23.36
CA LEU A 189 11.04 -9.41 -23.26
C LEU A 189 11.29 -8.60 -24.54
N LYS A 190 10.33 -7.77 -24.94
CA LYS A 190 10.46 -6.80 -26.03
C LYS A 190 10.51 -5.37 -25.48
N HIS A 191 10.87 -4.43 -26.33
CA HIS A 191 10.73 -3.01 -26.03
C HIS A 191 9.26 -2.63 -25.74
N PRO A 192 9.03 -1.73 -24.77
CA PRO A 192 7.69 -1.33 -24.36
C PRO A 192 7.09 -0.22 -25.24
N GLY A 193 7.91 0.45 -26.06
CA GLY A 193 7.50 1.59 -26.89
C GLY A 193 7.63 1.31 -28.38
N ASN A 194 7.20 2.29 -29.18
CA ASN A 194 7.44 2.32 -30.63
C ASN A 194 8.66 3.19 -30.92
N TYR A 195 9.82 2.56 -31.06
CA TYR A 195 11.10 3.24 -31.31
C TYR A 195 11.56 3.10 -32.75
N GLY A 196 10.99 2.15 -33.51
CA GLY A 196 11.30 1.98 -34.92
C GLY A 196 10.98 0.61 -35.47
N ASP A 197 11.78 0.19 -36.45
CA ASP A 197 11.56 -0.95 -37.35
C ASP A 197 11.04 -2.24 -36.67
N GLY A 198 9.76 -2.54 -36.89
CA GLY A 198 9.19 -3.86 -36.56
C GLY A 198 8.72 -4.04 -35.11
N ASP A 199 8.71 -2.99 -34.30
CA ASP A 199 8.22 -3.05 -32.92
C ASP A 199 6.75 -3.51 -32.85
N GLU A 200 6.50 -4.54 -32.03
CA GLU A 200 5.19 -5.17 -31.92
C GLU A 200 4.32 -4.48 -30.84
N THR A 201 3.06 -4.20 -31.16
CA THR A 201 2.06 -3.74 -30.17
C THR A 201 1.64 -4.88 -29.24
N PRO A 202 1.17 -4.62 -28.00
CA PRO A 202 0.87 -3.30 -27.41
C PRO A 202 2.09 -2.58 -26.85
N PHE A 203 1.93 -1.28 -26.59
CA PHE A 203 2.95 -0.40 -26.02
C PHE A 203 2.48 0.21 -24.69
N LEU A 204 3.43 0.63 -23.86
CA LEU A 204 3.17 1.41 -22.65
C LEU A 204 2.70 2.84 -23.00
N PRO A 205 1.91 3.48 -22.12
CA PRO A 205 1.73 4.94 -22.17
C PRO A 205 3.07 5.68 -22.07
N GLU A 206 3.21 6.82 -22.74
CA GLU A 206 4.43 7.64 -22.74
C GLU A 206 4.92 8.00 -21.32
N SER A 207 3.99 8.25 -20.39
CA SER A 207 4.33 8.56 -18.99
C SER A 207 4.92 7.39 -18.20
N GLU A 208 4.76 6.17 -18.70
CA GLU A 208 5.23 4.94 -18.06
C GLU A 208 6.37 4.29 -18.85
N ASP A 209 6.64 4.74 -20.08
CA ASP A 209 7.73 4.24 -20.89
C ASP A 209 9.04 4.94 -20.52
N SER A 210 9.70 4.47 -19.45
CA SER A 210 11.03 4.95 -19.04
C SER A 210 11.75 3.94 -18.15
N PHE A 211 13.03 4.19 -17.89
CA PHE A 211 13.83 3.48 -16.89
C PHE A 211 13.25 3.50 -15.46
N ALA A 212 12.24 4.32 -15.17
CA ALA A 212 11.50 4.25 -13.91
C ALA A 212 10.73 2.93 -13.73
N THR A 213 10.25 2.34 -14.83
CA THR A 213 9.33 1.20 -14.80
C THR A 213 9.93 -0.07 -15.41
N THR A 214 10.82 0.08 -16.41
CA THR A 214 11.42 -1.03 -17.15
C THR A 214 12.79 -0.68 -17.72
N VAL A 215 13.75 -1.60 -17.58
CA VAL A 215 15.06 -1.54 -18.26
C VAL A 215 14.92 -1.69 -19.77
N MET A 216 13.80 -2.23 -20.26
CA MET A 216 13.54 -2.39 -21.69
C MET A 216 13.18 -1.09 -22.41
N SER A 217 12.98 0.02 -21.69
CA SER A 217 12.73 1.33 -22.30
C SER A 217 14.00 1.92 -22.93
N TYR A 218 13.83 2.87 -23.85
CA TYR A 218 14.93 3.76 -24.30
C TYR A 218 14.89 5.15 -23.66
N ASN A 219 13.87 5.43 -22.84
CA ASN A 219 13.72 6.75 -22.23
C ASN A 219 14.31 6.74 -20.82
N ALA A 220 15.20 7.70 -20.56
CA ALA A 220 15.72 7.93 -19.21
C ALA A 220 14.59 8.26 -18.21
N HIS A 221 14.82 7.93 -16.95
CA HIS A 221 13.91 8.31 -15.87
C HIS A 221 13.76 9.85 -15.82
N PRO A 222 12.54 10.41 -15.75
CA PRO A 222 12.34 11.85 -15.60
C PRO A 222 13.10 12.42 -14.39
N GLY A 223 14.04 13.34 -14.62
CA GLY A 223 14.78 14.03 -13.55
C GLY A 223 16.14 13.43 -13.18
N THR A 224 16.56 12.31 -13.78
CA THR A 224 17.92 11.76 -13.64
C THR A 224 18.42 11.11 -14.92
N ASN A 225 19.74 11.00 -15.07
CA ASN A 225 20.39 10.18 -16.10
C ASN A 225 20.98 8.89 -15.51
N SER A 226 20.53 8.53 -14.32
CA SER A 226 20.79 7.25 -13.66
C SER A 226 20.37 6.09 -14.54
N GLU A 227 21.13 5.01 -14.48
CA GLU A 227 20.89 3.80 -15.26
C GLU A 227 20.26 2.73 -14.36
N PRO A 228 19.37 1.87 -14.86
CA PRO A 228 18.80 0.79 -14.06
C PRO A 228 19.89 -0.13 -13.48
N PRO A 229 19.99 -0.29 -12.15
CA PRO A 229 20.89 -1.27 -11.54
C PRO A 229 20.30 -2.68 -11.51
N GLY A 230 19.04 -2.86 -11.89
CA GLY A 230 18.31 -4.13 -11.87
C GLY A 230 16.95 -4.01 -12.57
N PRO A 231 16.19 -5.11 -12.70
CA PRO A 231 14.88 -5.11 -13.34
C PRO A 231 13.91 -4.11 -12.69
N GLY A 232 13.20 -3.35 -13.51
CA GLY A 232 12.12 -2.46 -13.10
C GLY A 232 10.85 -3.24 -12.72
N ILE A 233 9.87 -2.55 -12.15
CA ILE A 233 8.61 -3.17 -11.71
C ILE A 233 7.87 -3.92 -12.83
N TYR A 234 7.89 -3.41 -14.06
CA TYR A 234 7.20 -4.05 -15.18
C TYR A 234 8.01 -5.20 -15.78
N ASP A 235 9.35 -5.12 -15.71
CA ASP A 235 10.24 -6.24 -16.02
C ASP A 235 9.96 -7.42 -15.10
N ILE A 236 9.90 -7.15 -13.78
CA ILE A 236 9.60 -8.16 -12.76
C ILE A 236 8.22 -8.78 -13.03
N ALA A 237 7.20 -7.98 -13.27
CA ALA A 237 5.87 -8.52 -13.56
C ALA A 237 5.86 -9.40 -14.83
N ALA A 238 6.54 -8.96 -15.90
CA ALA A 238 6.58 -9.69 -17.16
C ALA A 238 7.40 -10.99 -17.07
N ILE A 239 8.55 -10.95 -16.41
CA ILE A 239 9.41 -12.13 -16.27
C ILE A 239 8.81 -13.16 -15.31
N GLN A 240 8.10 -12.71 -14.27
CA GLN A 240 7.32 -13.60 -13.41
C GLN A 240 6.11 -14.19 -14.13
N TYR A 241 5.48 -13.45 -15.05
CA TYR A 241 4.45 -14.01 -15.91
C TYR A 241 5.04 -15.12 -16.80
N LEU A 242 6.22 -14.92 -17.39
CA LEU A 242 6.87 -15.93 -18.21
C LEU A 242 7.30 -17.15 -17.39
N TYR A 243 8.10 -16.97 -16.35
CA TYR A 243 8.85 -18.04 -15.69
C TYR A 243 8.35 -18.38 -14.28
N GLY A 244 7.37 -17.64 -13.75
CA GLY A 244 6.93 -17.76 -12.37
C GLY A 244 7.83 -16.97 -11.41
N ALA A 245 7.24 -16.48 -10.32
CA ALA A 245 7.95 -15.70 -9.31
C ALA A 245 8.92 -16.56 -8.48
N ASN A 246 10.11 -16.02 -8.21
CA ASN A 246 11.03 -16.63 -7.24
C ASN A 246 10.50 -16.39 -5.83
N THR A 247 9.97 -17.42 -5.18
CA THR A 247 9.36 -17.32 -3.84
C THR A 247 10.36 -17.40 -2.68
N THR A 248 11.66 -17.26 -2.97
CA THR A 248 12.74 -17.43 -1.97
C THR A 248 13.76 -16.30 -2.01
N ALA A 249 13.45 -15.20 -2.68
CA ALA A 249 14.30 -14.02 -2.73
C ALA A 249 14.22 -13.26 -1.41
N ASN A 250 15.37 -13.05 -0.76
CA ASN A 250 15.47 -12.25 0.47
C ASN A 250 14.53 -12.65 1.63
N PRO A 251 14.35 -13.95 1.97
CA PRO A 251 13.25 -14.41 2.83
C PRO A 251 13.45 -14.11 4.35
N GLY A 252 14.38 -13.22 4.69
CA GLY A 252 14.74 -12.87 6.05
C GLY A 252 14.21 -11.50 6.42
N ASN A 253 14.63 -10.97 7.57
CA ASN A 253 14.32 -9.57 7.90
C ASN A 253 15.36 -8.69 7.23
N ASN A 254 14.94 -7.95 6.23
CA ASN A 254 15.80 -7.19 5.35
C ASN A 254 15.74 -5.69 5.68
N THR A 255 16.84 -4.98 5.44
CA THR A 255 16.89 -3.52 5.55
C THR A 255 17.37 -2.94 4.24
N TYR A 256 16.54 -2.11 3.64
CA TYR A 256 16.81 -1.39 2.40
C TYR A 256 17.27 0.02 2.75
N TYR A 257 18.54 0.27 2.47
CA TYR A 257 19.21 1.55 2.72
C TYR A 257 19.48 2.27 1.39
N PHE A 258 19.49 3.61 1.41
CA PHE A 258 19.73 4.45 0.24
C PHE A 258 20.85 5.45 0.52
N ASN A 259 22.07 5.15 0.09
CA ASN A 259 23.25 5.97 0.35
C ASN A 259 23.39 7.15 -0.62
N ASN A 260 23.35 8.38 -0.09
CA ASN A 260 23.49 9.61 -0.87
C ASN A 260 24.78 9.80 -1.67
N THR A 261 25.80 8.97 -1.41
CA THR A 261 27.11 9.08 -2.05
C THR A 261 27.45 7.96 -3.01
N THR A 262 26.78 6.81 -2.92
CA THR A 262 27.14 5.61 -3.67
C THR A 262 25.98 4.93 -4.38
N ASP A 263 24.75 5.18 -3.94
CA ASP A 263 23.62 4.45 -4.48
C ASP A 263 23.11 5.18 -5.70
N ASP A 264 22.85 4.40 -6.74
CA ASP A 264 21.96 4.85 -7.77
C ASP A 264 20.54 4.80 -7.21
N PHE A 265 19.87 5.95 -7.20
CA PHE A 265 18.61 6.13 -6.49
C PHE A 265 17.44 5.42 -7.18
N MET A 266 17.68 4.80 -8.34
CA MET A 266 16.71 4.01 -9.07
C MET A 266 16.73 2.55 -8.66
N ARG A 267 15.66 2.04 -8.06
CA ARG A 267 15.57 0.62 -7.68
C ARG A 267 14.14 0.11 -7.57
N THR A 268 13.93 -1.15 -7.97
CA THR A 268 12.74 -1.90 -7.56
C THR A 268 13.10 -2.91 -6.48
N ILE A 269 12.39 -2.87 -5.35
CA ILE A 269 12.54 -3.81 -4.24
C ILE A 269 11.72 -5.06 -4.55
N TYR A 270 12.40 -6.21 -4.52
CA TYR A 270 11.78 -7.54 -4.53
C TYR A 270 12.17 -8.32 -3.27
N ASP A 271 11.16 -8.68 -2.49
CA ASP A 271 11.27 -9.48 -1.28
C ASP A 271 10.13 -10.51 -1.23
N THR A 272 10.36 -11.65 -0.58
CA THR A 272 9.40 -12.76 -0.51
C THR A 272 8.97 -13.10 0.90
N GLY A 273 9.49 -12.41 1.91
CA GLY A 273 8.98 -12.48 3.26
C GLY A 273 10.03 -12.15 4.28
N GLY A 274 9.56 -11.81 5.47
CA GLY A 274 10.42 -11.21 6.46
C GLY A 274 9.64 -10.25 7.32
N THR A 275 10.38 -9.36 7.96
CA THR A 275 9.82 -8.14 8.51
C THR A 275 10.82 -7.06 8.16
N ASP A 276 10.50 -6.30 7.13
CA ASP A 276 11.47 -5.54 6.36
C ASP A 276 11.40 -4.06 6.68
N VAL A 277 12.50 -3.36 6.44
CA VAL A 277 12.64 -1.94 6.79
C VAL A 277 13.17 -1.17 5.59
N ILE A 278 12.48 -0.11 5.19
CA ILE A 278 13.08 0.99 4.42
C ILE A 278 13.73 1.95 5.43
N ASP A 279 15.06 2.04 5.43
CA ASP A 279 15.83 2.89 6.34
C ASP A 279 16.38 4.11 5.60
N LEU A 280 15.74 5.26 5.85
CA LEU A 280 16.07 6.57 5.31
C LEU A 280 16.69 7.48 6.38
N SER A 281 17.18 6.94 7.49
CA SER A 281 17.74 7.75 8.59
C SER A 281 18.92 8.64 8.18
N ASN A 282 19.52 8.38 7.02
CA ASN A 282 20.57 9.19 6.42
C ASN A 282 20.08 10.28 5.45
N GLN A 283 18.78 10.30 5.12
CA GLN A 283 18.17 11.27 4.23
C GLN A 283 17.96 12.59 4.97
N THR A 284 18.28 13.69 4.30
CA THR A 284 18.14 15.05 4.86
C THR A 284 17.16 15.93 4.09
N THR A 285 16.57 15.38 3.02
CA THR A 285 15.55 16.03 2.19
C THR A 285 14.24 15.30 2.39
N ASP A 286 13.14 16.03 2.23
CA ASP A 286 11.77 15.50 2.23
C ASP A 286 11.68 14.26 1.31
N SER A 287 11.15 13.18 1.86
CA SER A 287 10.92 11.91 1.17
C SER A 287 9.43 11.61 1.08
N ILE A 288 9.01 10.97 0.00
CA ILE A 288 7.67 10.40 -0.11
C ILE A 288 7.82 8.88 -0.13
N VAL A 289 7.32 8.20 0.90
CA VAL A 289 7.48 6.75 1.08
C VAL A 289 6.12 6.07 1.05
N ARG A 290 6.00 5.05 0.21
CA ARG A 290 4.81 4.21 0.12
C ARG A 290 5.20 2.75 0.29
N LEU A 291 4.65 2.08 1.30
CA LEU A 291 4.99 0.68 1.62
C LEU A 291 4.15 -0.35 0.86
N SER A 292 3.16 0.09 0.07
CA SER A 292 2.32 -0.82 -0.71
C SER A 292 3.03 -1.33 -1.95
N GLY A 293 2.94 -2.64 -2.22
CA GLY A 293 3.38 -3.22 -3.48
C GLY A 293 2.75 -2.53 -4.69
N GLY A 294 3.55 -2.28 -5.73
CA GLY A 294 3.13 -1.58 -6.93
C GLY A 294 3.16 -0.05 -6.84
N THR A 295 3.69 0.52 -5.77
CA THR A 295 3.75 1.97 -5.58
C THR A 295 5.16 2.54 -5.69
N PHE A 296 5.23 3.80 -6.11
CA PHE A 296 6.46 4.57 -6.25
C PHE A 296 6.68 5.47 -5.04
N SER A 297 7.93 5.51 -4.61
CA SER A 297 8.48 6.38 -3.58
C SER A 297 9.48 7.35 -4.21
N SER A 298 9.57 8.55 -3.61
CA SER A 298 10.50 9.61 -3.98
C SER A 298 11.49 9.78 -2.85
N ILE A 299 12.70 9.25 -3.02
CA ILE A 299 13.69 9.13 -1.94
C ILE A 299 15.01 9.75 -2.39
N GLY A 300 15.46 10.74 -1.63
CA GLY A 300 16.77 11.38 -1.78
C GLY A 300 16.92 12.23 -3.05
N ASN A 301 17.93 13.11 -3.04
CA ASN A 301 18.39 13.92 -4.18
C ASN A 301 17.31 14.74 -4.94
N ASN A 302 16.16 15.02 -4.31
CA ASN A 302 15.00 15.64 -4.95
C ASN A 302 14.54 14.89 -6.22
N LEU A 303 14.75 13.58 -6.25
CA LEU A 303 14.21 12.72 -7.30
C LEU A 303 12.77 12.34 -6.97
N SER A 304 12.00 12.10 -8.02
CA SER A 304 10.60 11.68 -7.91
C SER A 304 10.46 10.26 -8.42
N ASN A 305 9.68 9.41 -7.76
CA ASN A 305 9.34 8.06 -8.25
C ASN A 305 10.54 7.17 -8.60
N ASN A 306 11.66 7.34 -7.89
CA ASN A 306 12.90 6.63 -8.17
C ASN A 306 12.97 5.25 -7.49
N VAL A 307 12.21 5.01 -6.42
CA VAL A 307 12.18 3.72 -5.72
C VAL A 307 10.79 3.10 -5.85
N THR A 308 10.73 1.81 -6.19
CA THR A 308 9.46 1.09 -6.36
C THR A 308 9.46 -0.20 -5.56
N ILE A 309 8.29 -0.63 -5.09
CA ILE A 309 8.10 -1.97 -4.51
C ILE A 309 7.37 -2.84 -5.54
N ALA A 310 7.85 -4.03 -5.86
CA ALA A 310 7.17 -4.91 -6.82
C ALA A 310 5.75 -5.29 -6.35
N PHE A 311 4.83 -5.56 -7.29
CA PHE A 311 3.37 -5.66 -7.02
C PHE A 311 2.95 -6.61 -5.89
N ASN A 312 3.65 -7.71 -5.69
CA ASN A 312 3.30 -8.73 -4.68
C ASN A 312 4.27 -8.78 -3.50
N VAL A 313 4.97 -7.66 -3.25
CA VAL A 313 5.89 -7.51 -2.11
C VAL A 313 5.17 -6.69 -1.04
N THR A 314 5.33 -7.12 0.22
CA THR A 314 4.88 -6.38 1.40
C THR A 314 6.12 -5.95 2.15
N LEU A 315 6.20 -4.68 2.52
CA LEU A 315 7.23 -4.17 3.43
C LEU A 315 6.54 -3.65 4.69
N GLU A 316 7.05 -3.99 5.86
CA GLU A 316 6.36 -3.72 7.12
C GLU A 316 6.77 -2.40 7.73
N ASN A 317 8.01 -1.95 7.57
CA ASN A 317 8.53 -0.86 8.38
C ASN A 317 9.25 0.21 7.57
N VAL A 318 9.27 1.40 8.15
CA VAL A 318 10.00 2.55 7.62
C VAL A 318 10.60 3.37 8.75
N ILE A 319 11.82 3.83 8.51
CA ILE A 319 12.50 4.84 9.30
C ILE A 319 12.78 6.01 8.34
N GLY A 320 12.09 7.12 8.51
CA GLY A 320 12.31 8.35 7.76
C GLY A 320 13.56 9.10 8.20
N GLY A 321 13.80 10.23 7.54
CA GLY A 321 15.03 11.00 7.62
C GLY A 321 14.94 12.20 8.56
N SER A 322 15.60 13.28 8.18
CA SER A 322 15.49 14.59 8.83
C SER A 322 14.70 15.62 8.01
N GLY A 323 14.06 15.18 6.93
CA GLY A 323 13.21 16.00 6.06
C GLY A 323 11.78 16.07 6.60
N ASN A 324 10.89 16.77 5.92
CA ASN A 324 9.45 16.67 6.18
C ASN A 324 8.92 15.54 5.31
N ASP A 325 8.81 14.34 5.86
CA ASP A 325 8.55 13.14 5.08
C ASP A 325 7.03 12.86 4.99
N ASP A 326 6.58 12.36 3.83
CA ASP A 326 5.21 11.88 3.61
C ASP A 326 5.24 10.35 3.50
N ILE A 327 4.71 9.67 4.52
CA ILE A 327 4.86 8.24 4.73
C ILE A 327 3.48 7.59 4.79
N THR A 328 3.22 6.68 3.85
CA THR A 328 2.02 5.85 3.81
C THR A 328 2.38 4.37 3.95
N GLY A 329 1.77 3.70 4.91
CA GLY A 329 1.85 2.27 5.13
C GLY A 329 1.10 1.44 4.09
N ASN A 330 0.66 0.25 4.48
CA ASN A 330 -0.06 -0.68 3.63
C ASN A 330 -1.18 -1.40 4.39
N ALA A 331 -1.48 -2.65 4.04
CA ALA A 331 -2.54 -3.43 4.68
C ALA A 331 -2.01 -4.37 5.79
N ALA A 332 -0.70 -4.41 5.99
CA ALA A 332 -0.05 -5.14 7.07
C ALA A 332 0.23 -4.19 8.24
N SER A 333 0.47 -4.76 9.42
CA SER A 333 0.92 -3.97 10.58
C SER A 333 2.24 -3.29 10.31
N ASN A 334 2.26 -1.96 10.33
CA ASN A 334 3.43 -1.16 10.05
C ASN A 334 4.08 -0.56 11.30
N TYR A 335 5.41 -0.56 11.34
CA TYR A 335 6.20 0.22 12.31
C TYR A 335 6.81 1.43 11.60
N ILE A 336 6.28 2.62 11.91
CA ILE A 336 6.56 3.84 11.17
C ILE A 336 7.23 4.85 12.10
N ARG A 337 8.49 5.19 11.81
CA ARG A 337 9.19 6.30 12.45
C ARG A 337 9.38 7.41 11.42
N GLY A 338 8.74 8.57 11.63
CA GLY A 338 8.90 9.74 10.77
C GLY A 338 10.34 10.25 10.74
N GLY A 339 10.92 10.48 11.92
CA GLY A 339 12.31 10.92 12.03
C GLY A 339 12.38 12.27 12.71
N LEU A 340 13.19 13.18 12.18
CA LEU A 340 13.12 14.60 12.54
C LEU A 340 12.44 15.35 11.39
N GLY A 341 11.76 16.44 11.68
CA GLY A 341 11.04 17.20 10.67
C GLY A 341 9.54 17.20 10.97
N ASN A 342 8.76 17.80 10.09
CA ASN A 342 7.30 17.80 10.23
C ASN A 342 6.73 16.74 9.30
N ASP A 343 6.53 15.55 9.81
CA ASP A 343 6.19 14.40 8.98
C ASP A 343 4.68 14.23 8.83
N THR A 344 4.26 13.61 7.73
CA THR A 344 2.88 13.14 7.53
C THR A 344 2.91 11.62 7.49
N ILE A 345 2.19 10.98 8.40
CA ILE A 345 2.20 9.53 8.62
C ILE A 345 0.77 9.00 8.53
N TYR A 346 0.56 8.02 7.66
CA TYR A 346 -0.66 7.22 7.59
C TYR A 346 -0.30 5.74 7.66
N GLY A 347 -0.78 5.02 8.68
CA GLY A 347 -0.50 3.59 8.83
C GLY A 347 -1.22 2.71 7.81
N GLY A 348 -2.41 3.10 7.38
CA GLY A 348 -3.23 2.29 6.47
C GLY A 348 -4.13 1.33 7.24
N ALA A 349 -4.26 0.11 6.72
CA ALA A 349 -5.01 -0.95 7.38
C ALA A 349 -4.03 -1.85 8.12
N GLY A 350 -4.42 -2.35 9.29
CA GLY A 350 -3.54 -3.24 10.05
C GLY A 350 -3.57 -2.88 11.52
N THR A 351 -2.42 -2.98 12.17
CA THR A 351 -2.24 -2.47 13.52
C THR A 351 -0.91 -1.77 13.51
N ASP A 352 -0.97 -0.45 13.48
CA ASP A 352 0.13 0.39 13.05
C ASP A 352 0.67 1.21 14.22
N ILE A 353 1.98 1.36 14.23
CA ILE A 353 2.73 2.01 15.30
C ILE A 353 3.45 3.22 14.72
N ALA A 354 3.02 4.42 15.14
CA ALA A 354 3.77 5.65 14.94
C ALA A 354 4.79 5.83 16.08
N VAL A 355 6.05 6.08 15.72
CA VAL A 355 7.19 5.98 16.63
C VAL A 355 7.87 7.33 16.79
N PHE A 356 7.99 7.77 18.04
CA PHE A 356 8.58 9.03 18.44
C PHE A 356 9.83 8.80 19.31
N SER A 357 10.88 9.60 19.11
CA SER A 357 12.21 9.34 19.65
C SER A 357 12.35 9.64 21.15
N GLY A 358 11.52 10.54 21.70
CA GLY A 358 11.60 11.02 23.06
C GLY A 358 10.60 10.39 24.04
N SER A 359 10.70 10.77 25.31
CA SER A 359 9.69 10.42 26.33
C SER A 359 8.37 11.13 26.06
N GLN A 360 7.26 10.43 26.33
CA GLN A 360 5.88 10.92 26.15
C GLN A 360 5.66 12.33 26.72
N VAL A 361 6.29 12.67 27.86
CA VAL A 361 6.09 13.96 28.55
C VAL A 361 6.56 15.17 27.72
N PHE A 362 7.38 14.95 26.69
CA PHE A 362 7.83 16.01 25.78
C PHE A 362 6.94 16.18 24.55
N TYR A 363 5.90 15.35 24.41
CA TYR A 363 4.98 15.42 23.29
C TYR A 363 3.61 15.90 23.76
N SER A 364 2.93 16.62 22.87
CA SER A 364 1.52 16.94 22.97
C SER A 364 0.85 16.54 21.66
N TRP A 365 -0.37 16.03 21.72
CA TRP A 365 -1.14 15.75 20.53
C TRP A 365 -2.57 16.23 20.65
N THR A 366 -3.10 16.72 19.54
CA THR A 366 -4.50 17.16 19.39
C THR A 366 -5.10 16.49 18.19
N ARG A 367 -6.40 16.18 18.22
CA ARG A 367 -7.10 15.71 17.03
C ARG A 367 -7.01 16.76 15.93
N THR A 368 -6.87 16.32 14.70
CA THR A 368 -6.87 17.18 13.51
C THR A 368 -7.56 16.45 12.36
N LYS A 369 -8.03 17.20 11.37
CA LYS A 369 -8.60 16.60 10.17
C LYS A 369 -7.50 15.98 9.33
N ASN A 370 -7.83 14.93 8.58
CA ASN A 370 -6.97 14.41 7.54
C ASN A 370 -6.72 15.52 6.50
N PRO A 371 -5.48 16.06 6.34
CA PRO A 371 -5.18 17.11 5.36
C PRO A 371 -5.37 16.67 3.89
N ILE A 372 -5.39 15.37 3.61
CA ILE A 372 -5.55 14.81 2.26
C ILE A 372 -7.03 14.75 1.88
N THR A 373 -7.86 14.13 2.73
CA THR A 373 -9.29 13.94 2.43
C THR A 373 -10.16 15.10 2.91
N GLY A 374 -9.67 15.88 3.88
CA GLY A 374 -10.45 16.90 4.58
C GLY A 374 -11.50 16.32 5.54
N GLU A 375 -11.55 14.99 5.67
CA GLU A 375 -12.47 14.29 6.54
C GLU A 375 -11.99 14.32 8.00
N SER A 376 -12.92 14.20 8.94
CA SER A 376 -12.63 14.27 10.39
C SER A 376 -12.09 12.95 10.95
N GLU A 377 -11.58 12.08 10.09
CA GLU A 377 -11.04 10.79 10.49
C GLU A 377 -9.80 10.99 11.36
N SER A 378 -9.83 10.38 12.55
CA SER A 378 -8.77 9.92 13.48
C SER A 378 -7.29 10.33 13.30
N SER A 379 -6.99 11.51 12.75
CA SER A 379 -5.65 12.05 12.67
C SER A 379 -5.32 12.91 13.88
N PHE A 380 -4.04 12.97 14.21
CA PHE A 380 -3.50 13.76 15.30
C PHE A 380 -2.39 14.66 14.79
N THR A 381 -2.40 15.92 15.21
CA THR A 381 -1.18 16.73 15.18
C THR A 381 -0.37 16.37 16.42
N VAL A 382 0.81 15.79 16.24
CA VAL A 382 1.73 15.39 17.33
C VAL A 382 2.93 16.33 17.31
N ALA A 383 3.11 17.13 18.37
CA ALA A 383 4.21 18.09 18.47
C ALA A 383 5.18 17.68 19.58
N GLY A 384 6.48 17.68 19.30
CA GLY A 384 7.52 17.33 20.27
C GLY A 384 8.96 17.54 19.75
N PRO A 385 9.95 16.86 20.35
CA PRO A 385 11.35 16.93 19.95
C PRO A 385 11.66 16.54 18.50
N ASP A 386 10.82 15.71 17.88
CA ASP A 386 10.98 15.25 16.50
C ASP A 386 10.49 16.30 15.49
N GLY A 387 9.51 17.10 15.88
CA GLY A 387 8.92 18.16 15.06
C GLY A 387 7.42 18.26 15.31
N ILE A 388 6.67 18.66 14.29
CA ILE A 388 5.21 18.72 14.30
C ILE A 388 4.69 17.78 13.22
N ASP A 389 4.23 16.61 13.64
CA ASP A 389 3.80 15.55 12.75
C ASP A 389 2.27 15.53 12.62
N ILE A 390 1.79 15.08 11.47
CA ILE A 390 0.41 14.68 11.25
C ILE A 390 0.39 13.15 11.21
N VAL A 391 -0.34 12.53 12.12
CA VAL A 391 -0.37 11.08 12.28
C VAL A 391 -1.80 10.59 12.25
N GLY A 392 -2.17 9.90 11.17
CA GLY A 392 -3.47 9.27 10.98
C GLY A 392 -3.34 7.76 10.80
N GLU A 393 -4.48 7.07 10.86
CA GLU A 393 -4.57 5.62 10.58
C GLU A 393 -3.53 4.80 11.36
N THR A 394 -3.34 5.11 12.65
CA THR A 394 -2.44 4.35 13.54
C THR A 394 -3.12 4.07 14.88
N GLU A 395 -2.94 2.86 15.40
CA GLU A 395 -3.53 2.43 16.67
C GLU A 395 -2.62 2.70 17.87
N ILE A 396 -1.32 2.90 17.65
CA ILE A 396 -0.33 2.97 18.72
C ILE A 396 0.65 4.10 18.49
N PHE A 397 0.83 4.94 19.50
CA PHE A 397 1.98 5.84 19.60
C PHE A 397 3.04 5.21 20.51
N GLN A 398 4.22 4.96 19.97
CA GLN A 398 5.38 4.45 20.69
C GLN A 398 6.34 5.60 21.00
N PHE A 399 6.53 5.88 22.30
CA PHE A 399 7.52 6.82 22.81
C PHE A 399 8.73 6.08 23.38
N GLY A 400 9.82 6.80 23.67
CA GLY A 400 11.03 6.22 24.24
C GLY A 400 10.85 5.61 25.64
N ASP A 401 9.78 5.95 26.35
CA ASP A 401 9.45 5.45 27.69
C ASP A 401 8.19 4.56 27.76
N GLY A 402 7.53 4.30 26.63
CA GLY A 402 6.38 3.40 26.57
C GLY A 402 5.47 3.62 25.38
N ALA A 403 4.56 2.67 25.16
CA ALA A 403 3.53 2.76 24.13
C ALA A 403 2.19 3.20 24.72
N ILE A 404 1.42 3.94 23.94
CA ILE A 404 0.03 4.30 24.22
C ILE A 404 -0.83 3.78 23.08
N GLN A 405 -1.87 3.03 23.43
CA GLN A 405 -2.93 2.69 22.50
C GLN A 405 -3.80 3.93 22.25
N ILE A 406 -3.74 4.42 21.02
CA ILE A 406 -4.63 5.44 20.49
C ILE A 406 -5.81 4.67 19.90
N ALA A 407 -6.71 4.22 20.77
CA ALA A 407 -7.66 3.19 20.35
C ALA A 407 -8.55 3.69 19.20
N ALA A 408 -8.72 2.81 18.20
CA ALA A 408 -9.61 2.96 17.07
C ALA A 408 -11.00 3.43 17.48
N GLU A 409 -11.69 4.13 16.58
CA GLU A 409 -13.08 4.50 16.78
C GLU A 409 -13.94 3.24 17.04
N GLN A 410 -14.61 3.22 18.18
CA GLN A 410 -15.58 2.22 18.58
C GLN A 410 -16.97 2.82 18.47
N ASN A 411 -17.81 2.19 17.65
CA ASN A 411 -19.22 2.53 17.59
C ASN A 411 -19.90 2.25 18.94
N ILE A 412 -20.72 3.19 19.39
CA ILE A 412 -21.61 3.00 20.52
C ILE A 412 -23.01 2.65 19.99
N TYR A 413 -23.41 1.43 20.28
CA TYR A 413 -24.69 0.87 19.87
C TYR A 413 -25.78 1.19 20.88
N ARG A 414 -26.94 1.64 20.38
CA ARG A 414 -28.13 1.91 21.20
C ARG A 414 -29.17 0.81 21.03
N PHE A 415 -29.70 0.36 22.17
CA PHE A 415 -30.84 -0.56 22.23
C PHE A 415 -31.93 0.05 23.08
N ARG A 416 -33.18 -0.04 22.62
CA ARG A 416 -34.36 0.34 23.38
C ARG A 416 -35.03 -0.89 23.98
N ASP A 417 -35.17 -0.91 25.30
CA ASP A 417 -35.98 -1.89 25.99
C ASP A 417 -37.46 -1.57 25.74
N VAL A 418 -38.17 -2.46 25.05
CA VAL A 418 -39.57 -2.23 24.65
C VAL A 418 -40.55 -2.26 25.84
N SER A 419 -40.14 -2.89 26.95
CA SER A 419 -40.97 -3.03 28.15
C SER A 419 -40.89 -1.82 29.07
N SER A 420 -39.68 -1.28 29.26
CA SER A 420 -39.42 -0.14 30.14
C SER A 420 -39.34 1.19 29.40
N GLY A 421 -39.10 1.18 28.09
CA GLY A 421 -38.80 2.36 27.28
C GLY A 421 -37.42 2.96 27.54
N SER A 422 -36.57 2.29 28.34
CA SER A 422 -35.21 2.73 28.65
C SER A 422 -34.21 2.31 27.57
N HIS A 423 -33.01 2.88 27.59
CA HIS A 423 -31.97 2.60 26.61
C HIS A 423 -30.72 2.02 27.26
N VAL A 424 -30.05 1.15 26.51
CA VAL A 424 -28.71 0.63 26.80
C VAL A 424 -27.77 1.09 25.69
N TYR A 425 -26.60 1.57 26.10
CA TYR A 425 -25.51 2.01 25.25
C TYR A 425 -24.31 1.10 25.49
N THR A 426 -23.74 0.54 24.43
CA THR A 426 -22.59 -0.38 24.53
C THR A 426 -21.60 -0.22 23.38
N ALA A 427 -20.31 -0.27 23.73
CA ALA A 427 -19.21 -0.43 22.78
C ALA A 427 -18.86 -1.91 22.52
N SER A 428 -19.42 -2.83 23.32
CA SER A 428 -19.05 -4.24 23.26
C SER A 428 -19.83 -4.96 22.17
N GLU A 429 -19.14 -5.48 21.17
CA GLU A 429 -19.76 -6.28 20.11
C GLU A 429 -20.41 -7.58 20.61
N ALA A 430 -19.83 -8.17 21.66
CA ALA A 430 -20.40 -9.34 22.30
C ALA A 430 -21.72 -9.01 23.02
N GLU A 431 -21.77 -7.87 23.73
CA GLU A 431 -23.01 -7.40 24.37
C GLU A 431 -24.06 -6.99 23.33
N ARG A 432 -23.65 -6.26 22.27
CA ARG A 432 -24.54 -5.92 21.14
C ARG A 432 -25.18 -7.18 20.56
N SER A 433 -24.37 -8.18 20.23
CA SER A 433 -24.86 -9.44 19.65
C SER A 433 -25.78 -10.20 20.60
N ALA A 434 -25.51 -10.15 21.92
CA ALA A 434 -26.36 -10.78 22.92
C ALA A 434 -27.71 -10.06 23.06
N LEU A 435 -27.72 -8.72 23.08
CA LEU A 435 -28.93 -7.91 23.18
C LEU A 435 -29.83 -8.02 21.93
N ASP A 436 -29.24 -8.05 20.74
CA ASP A 436 -29.96 -8.21 19.47
C ASP A 436 -30.70 -9.56 19.38
N GLY A 437 -30.20 -10.58 20.09
CA GLY A 437 -30.86 -11.88 20.23
C GLY A 437 -32.06 -11.91 21.19
N LEU A 438 -32.33 -10.84 21.94
CA LEU A 438 -33.38 -10.80 22.96
C LEU A 438 -34.63 -10.06 22.46
N SER A 439 -35.79 -10.71 22.55
CA SER A 439 -37.06 -10.16 22.01
C SER A 439 -37.58 -8.89 22.71
N ASN A 440 -37.04 -8.54 23.89
CA ASN A 440 -37.41 -7.35 24.64
C ASN A 440 -36.52 -6.12 24.33
N TYR A 441 -35.51 -6.28 23.47
CA TYR A 441 -34.66 -5.18 23.03
C TYR A 441 -34.86 -4.92 21.53
N GLN A 442 -34.96 -3.65 21.18
CA GLN A 442 -34.96 -3.18 19.80
C GLN A 442 -33.62 -2.53 19.51
N PHE A 443 -32.86 -3.06 18.55
CA PHE A 443 -31.63 -2.46 18.08
C PHE A 443 -31.94 -1.18 17.29
N GLU A 444 -31.28 -0.08 17.64
CA GLU A 444 -31.48 1.25 17.02
C GLU A 444 -30.27 1.71 16.22
N GLY A 445 -29.21 0.90 16.13
CA GLY A 445 -28.00 1.21 15.37
C GLY A 445 -26.85 1.76 16.22
N ALA A 446 -25.77 2.15 15.54
CA ALA A 446 -24.72 2.98 16.10
C ALA A 446 -25.22 4.43 16.17
N VAL A 447 -25.02 5.11 17.30
CA VAL A 447 -25.61 6.46 17.55
C VAL A 447 -24.58 7.55 17.82
N PHE A 448 -23.34 7.15 18.12
CA PHE A 448 -22.12 7.97 18.16
C PHE A 448 -20.92 7.02 18.21
N SER A 449 -19.70 7.52 18.06
CA SER A 449 -18.48 6.75 18.27
C SER A 449 -17.67 7.30 19.44
N THR A 450 -16.71 6.52 19.89
CA THR A 450 -15.72 6.88 20.91
C THR A 450 -14.36 6.39 20.43
N SER A 451 -13.29 7.00 20.87
CA SER A 451 -11.94 6.52 20.61
C SER A 451 -11.14 6.42 21.91
N GLY A 452 -10.04 5.67 21.87
CA GLY A 452 -9.11 5.58 22.99
C GLY A 452 -8.47 6.91 23.36
N SER A 453 -8.45 7.85 22.41
CA SER A 453 -7.99 9.23 22.60
C SER A 453 -8.92 10.09 23.45
N LEU A 454 -10.19 9.69 23.65
CA LEU A 454 -11.10 10.46 24.50
C LEU A 454 -10.66 10.32 25.96
N GLY A 455 -10.40 11.48 26.58
CA GLY A 455 -9.57 11.59 27.78
C GLY A 455 -10.07 10.81 29.00
N GLU A 456 -11.38 10.65 29.15
CA GLU A 456 -11.97 10.12 30.39
C GLU A 456 -12.88 8.92 30.19
N VAL A 457 -13.02 8.12 31.25
CA VAL A 457 -13.85 6.91 31.25
C VAL A 457 -15.29 7.27 31.60
N VAL A 458 -16.23 6.80 30.79
CA VAL A 458 -17.65 6.79 31.12
C VAL A 458 -17.99 5.50 31.85
N TRP A 459 -18.50 5.63 33.07
CA TRP A 459 -18.89 4.53 33.93
C TRP A 459 -20.37 4.19 33.78
N ARG A 460 -20.69 2.90 33.78
CA ARG A 460 -22.06 2.38 33.72
C ARG A 460 -22.51 1.81 35.05
N PHE A 461 -23.77 2.05 35.37
CA PHE A 461 -24.46 1.51 36.53
C PHE A 461 -25.80 0.91 36.13
N LEU A 462 -26.15 -0.22 36.74
CA LEU A 462 -27.47 -0.84 36.64
C LEU A 462 -28.33 -0.47 37.86
N ASN A 463 -29.48 0.14 37.64
CA ASN A 463 -30.49 0.30 38.68
C ASN A 463 -31.28 -1.00 38.84
N THR A 464 -31.02 -1.72 39.92
CA THR A 464 -31.62 -3.03 40.22
C THR A 464 -33.11 -2.98 40.56
N THR A 465 -33.67 -1.78 40.80
CA THR A 465 -35.10 -1.62 41.12
C THR A 465 -35.97 -1.61 39.87
N ASN A 466 -35.51 -0.98 38.78
CA ASN A 466 -36.28 -0.77 37.56
C ASN A 466 -35.58 -1.24 36.28
N GLY A 467 -34.36 -1.80 36.39
CA GLY A 467 -33.61 -2.37 35.27
C GLY A 467 -32.94 -1.35 34.35
N THR A 468 -32.96 -0.05 34.70
CA THR A 468 -32.42 1.00 33.82
C THR A 468 -30.93 1.21 34.04
N HIS A 469 -30.23 1.67 33.01
CA HIS A 469 -28.81 2.01 33.11
C HIS A 469 -28.59 3.51 33.29
N PHE A 470 -27.50 3.84 33.99
CA PHE A 470 -27.02 5.20 34.16
C PHE A 470 -25.55 5.29 33.75
N TYR A 471 -25.19 6.39 33.10
CA TYR A 471 -23.86 6.63 32.55
C TYR A 471 -23.33 7.97 33.04
N THR A 472 -22.09 8.00 33.52
CA THR A 472 -21.44 9.23 33.95
C THR A 472 -19.95 9.24 33.65
N ILE A 473 -19.46 10.40 33.23
CA ILE A 473 -18.04 10.70 33.06
C ILE A 473 -17.44 11.35 34.31
N SER A 474 -18.27 11.82 35.26
CA SER A 474 -17.82 12.54 36.44
C SER A 474 -17.39 11.57 37.54
N PRO A 475 -16.12 11.59 38.00
CA PRO A 475 -15.69 10.79 39.13
C PRO A 475 -16.48 11.10 40.40
N GLN A 476 -16.88 12.35 40.61
CA GLN A 476 -17.65 12.78 41.76
C GLN A 476 -19.09 12.22 41.73
N GLU A 477 -19.74 12.21 40.56
CA GLU A 477 -21.07 11.61 40.39
C GLU A 477 -21.00 10.09 40.58
N ARG A 478 -19.99 9.43 39.99
CA ARG A 478 -19.72 8.00 40.19
C ARG A 478 -19.59 7.66 41.68
N ASP A 479 -18.70 8.36 42.38
CA ASP A 479 -18.43 8.10 43.80
C ASP A 479 -19.65 8.43 44.66
N GLY A 480 -20.41 9.46 44.30
CA GLY A 480 -21.68 9.79 44.93
C GLY A 480 -22.70 8.65 44.84
N ILE A 481 -22.90 8.09 43.64
CA ILE A 481 -23.84 6.97 43.41
C ILE A 481 -23.41 5.74 44.22
N ILE A 482 -22.13 5.35 44.14
CA ILE A 482 -21.59 4.18 44.86
C ILE A 482 -21.84 4.31 46.37
N ASN A 483 -21.64 5.50 46.94
CA ASN A 483 -21.71 5.69 48.38
C ASN A 483 -23.13 5.94 48.92
N THR A 484 -24.06 6.42 48.08
CA THR A 484 -25.35 6.94 48.57
C THR A 484 -26.58 6.25 47.99
N LEU A 485 -26.47 5.53 46.87
CA LEU A 485 -27.61 4.94 46.16
C LEU A 485 -27.49 3.41 46.08
N PRO A 486 -27.94 2.65 47.10
CA PRO A 486 -27.76 1.20 47.16
C PRO A 486 -28.55 0.42 46.10
N SER A 487 -29.50 1.04 45.42
CA SER A 487 -30.24 0.42 44.30
C SER A 487 -29.41 0.35 43.01
N TYR A 488 -28.30 1.06 42.92
CA TYR A 488 -27.41 1.07 41.75
C TYR A 488 -26.23 0.13 41.96
N THR A 489 -26.04 -0.79 41.01
CA THR A 489 -24.87 -1.66 40.94
C THR A 489 -23.87 -1.06 39.95
N PHE A 490 -22.62 -0.87 40.38
CA PHE A 490 -21.55 -0.42 39.51
C PHE A 490 -21.09 -1.54 38.58
N GLU A 491 -21.13 -1.31 37.27
CA GLU A 491 -20.78 -2.32 36.26
C GLU A 491 -19.42 -2.08 35.61
N GLY A 492 -18.78 -0.95 35.90
CA GLY A 492 -17.43 -0.62 35.44
C GLY A 492 -17.40 0.39 34.29
N ALA A 493 -16.30 0.37 33.53
CA ALA A 493 -16.10 1.23 32.37
C ALA A 493 -16.94 0.73 31.18
N ALA A 494 -17.72 1.62 30.56
CA ALA A 494 -18.50 1.30 29.38
C ALA A 494 -17.82 1.74 28.08
N TYR A 495 -17.32 2.97 28.05
CA TYR A 495 -16.60 3.57 26.92
C TYR A 495 -15.86 4.83 27.38
N ARG A 496 -15.21 5.56 26.46
CA ARG A 496 -14.50 6.81 26.74
C ARG A 496 -15.22 8.04 26.16
N ALA A 497 -15.01 9.21 26.73
CA ALA A 497 -15.57 10.47 26.25
C ALA A 497 -14.70 11.66 26.70
N SER A 498 -14.98 12.86 26.20
CA SER A 498 -14.32 14.10 26.61
C SER A 498 -15.24 14.98 27.45
N GLN A 499 -14.75 15.56 28.55
CA GLN A 499 -15.50 16.59 29.29
C GLN A 499 -15.49 17.96 28.61
N THR A 500 -14.59 18.18 27.65
CA THR A 500 -14.41 19.45 26.95
C THR A 500 -14.64 19.29 25.45
N SER A 501 -15.22 20.31 24.81
CA SER A 501 -15.33 20.36 23.36
C SER A 501 -13.95 20.44 22.71
N ASP A 502 -13.76 19.72 21.62
CA ASP A 502 -12.56 19.80 20.77
C ASP A 502 -12.95 19.64 19.30
N GLU A 503 -12.00 19.88 18.39
CA GLU A 503 -12.21 19.64 16.95
C GLU A 503 -12.56 18.17 16.68
N GLY A 504 -13.60 17.95 15.87
CA GLY A 504 -14.12 16.60 15.56
C GLY A 504 -15.09 16.02 16.59
N LEU A 505 -15.32 16.70 17.73
CA LEU A 505 -16.25 16.22 18.76
C LEU A 505 -17.62 16.91 18.70
N VAL A 506 -18.68 16.14 18.98
CA VAL A 506 -20.06 16.62 19.11
C VAL A 506 -20.58 16.46 20.54
N PRO A 507 -21.48 17.36 21.01
CA PRO A 507 -22.08 17.24 22.33
C PRO A 507 -23.00 16.03 22.44
N LEU A 508 -22.84 15.24 23.51
CA LEU A 508 -23.78 14.20 23.92
C LEU A 508 -24.76 14.79 24.95
N TYR A 509 -26.01 14.96 24.53
CA TYR A 509 -27.09 15.49 25.36
C TYR A 509 -27.66 14.43 26.29
N ARG A 510 -27.93 14.80 27.55
CA ARG A 510 -28.54 13.92 28.56
C ARG A 510 -29.90 14.44 28.98
N PHE A 511 -30.88 13.53 29.02
CA PHE A 511 -32.25 13.81 29.42
C PHE A 511 -32.70 12.86 30.53
N PHE A 512 -33.28 13.40 31.60
CA PHE A 512 -33.86 12.63 32.68
C PHE A 512 -35.36 12.40 32.47
N ASN A 513 -35.79 11.14 32.44
CA ASN A 513 -37.21 10.77 32.39
C ASN A 513 -37.81 10.76 33.80
N THR A 514 -38.65 11.75 34.08
CA THR A 514 -39.30 11.94 35.39
C THR A 514 -40.33 10.89 35.77
N GLN A 515 -40.77 10.05 34.81
CA GLN A 515 -41.76 9.00 35.05
C GLN A 515 -41.10 7.64 35.34
N THR A 516 -40.01 7.31 34.63
CA THR A 516 -39.34 6.01 34.73
C THR A 516 -38.06 6.06 35.58
N GLY A 517 -37.50 7.25 35.79
CA GLY A 517 -36.18 7.45 36.40
C GLY A 517 -35.01 7.05 35.50
N SER A 518 -35.25 6.77 34.22
CA SER A 518 -34.19 6.46 33.24
C SER A 518 -33.58 7.72 32.64
N HIS A 519 -32.37 7.58 32.09
CA HIS A 519 -31.75 8.65 31.29
C HIS A 519 -31.74 8.26 29.81
N PHE A 520 -31.82 9.27 28.96
CA PHE A 520 -31.68 9.15 27.52
C PHE A 520 -30.52 10.02 27.06
N PHE A 521 -29.71 9.48 26.16
CA PHE A 521 -28.53 10.13 25.61
C PHE A 521 -28.60 10.18 24.07
N THR A 522 -28.23 11.31 23.49
CA THR A 522 -28.13 11.46 22.03
C THR A 522 -27.06 12.47 21.64
N ALA A 523 -26.32 12.18 20.58
CA ALA A 523 -25.40 13.12 19.94
C ALA A 523 -26.08 13.93 18.82
N SER A 524 -27.29 13.54 18.42
CA SER A 524 -28.05 14.25 17.39
C SER A 524 -28.77 15.47 17.98
N GLN A 525 -28.38 16.66 17.53
CA GLN A 525 -29.09 17.89 17.89
C GLN A 525 -30.58 17.82 17.52
N THR A 526 -30.91 17.23 16.37
CA THR A 526 -32.29 17.12 15.91
C THR A 526 -33.10 16.20 16.81
N GLU A 527 -32.53 15.06 17.24
CA GLU A 527 -33.19 14.16 18.19
C GLU A 527 -33.38 14.84 19.56
N ALA A 528 -32.38 15.57 20.05
CA ALA A 528 -32.46 16.34 21.28
C ALA A 528 -33.61 17.37 21.24
N ASP A 529 -33.72 18.13 20.16
CA ASP A 529 -34.78 19.13 19.96
C ASP A 529 -36.17 18.48 19.92
N ILE A 530 -36.30 17.32 19.27
CA ILE A 530 -37.55 16.55 19.20
C ILE A 530 -37.96 16.05 20.59
N VAL A 531 -37.03 15.51 21.37
CA VAL A 531 -37.30 15.02 22.74
C VAL A 531 -37.81 16.17 23.61
N GLU A 532 -37.14 17.33 23.56
CA GLU A 532 -37.53 18.50 24.35
C GLU A 532 -38.90 19.07 23.93
N ALA A 533 -39.20 19.09 22.63
CA ALA A 533 -40.46 19.64 22.11
C ALA A 533 -41.66 18.70 22.29
N THR A 534 -41.46 17.38 22.20
CA THR A 534 -42.56 16.43 22.04
C THR A 534 -42.73 15.43 23.19
N MET A 535 -41.73 15.28 24.07
CA MET A 535 -41.75 14.26 25.13
C MET A 535 -41.74 14.88 26.53
N PRO A 536 -42.90 15.31 27.08
CA PRO A 536 -42.98 16.08 28.34
C PRO A 536 -42.52 15.33 29.60
N ALA A 537 -42.33 14.01 29.51
CA ALA A 537 -41.76 13.20 30.58
C ALA A 537 -40.25 13.42 30.78
N PHE A 538 -39.55 13.86 29.72
CA PHE A 538 -38.12 14.08 29.73
C PHE A 538 -37.79 15.53 30.11
N ARG A 539 -36.77 15.69 30.94
CA ARG A 539 -36.17 16.98 31.32
C ARG A 539 -34.75 17.00 30.79
N SER A 540 -34.41 18.00 29.99
CA SER A 540 -33.04 18.21 29.54
C SER A 540 -32.15 18.53 30.74
N GLU A 541 -31.00 17.87 30.80
CA GLU A 541 -29.91 18.16 31.74
C GLU A 541 -28.72 18.83 31.03
N GLY A 542 -28.85 19.12 29.72
CA GLY A 542 -27.83 19.74 28.90
C GLY A 542 -26.81 18.77 28.32
N VAL A 543 -25.63 19.29 27.99
CA VAL A 543 -24.49 18.50 27.51
C VAL A 543 -23.90 17.73 28.68
N ALA A 544 -23.88 16.40 28.59
CA ALA A 544 -23.22 15.57 29.60
C ALA A 544 -21.71 15.50 29.38
N PHE A 545 -21.29 15.28 28.13
CA PHE A 545 -19.91 15.20 27.67
C PHE A 545 -19.87 15.21 26.13
N TYR A 546 -18.69 15.12 25.53
CA TYR A 546 -18.45 15.16 24.09
C TYR A 546 -17.94 13.82 23.58
N VAL A 547 -18.39 13.43 22.39
CA VAL A 547 -18.11 12.14 21.72
C VAL A 547 -17.74 12.36 20.26
N ASP A 548 -17.21 11.34 19.60
CA ASP A 548 -16.90 11.38 18.18
C ASP A 548 -18.22 11.32 17.37
N ASP A 549 -18.31 12.14 16.32
CA ASP A 549 -19.48 12.18 15.42
C ASP A 549 -19.38 11.06 14.38
N ILE A 550 -20.51 10.41 14.09
CA ILE A 550 -20.62 9.38 13.04
C ILE A 550 -21.37 9.89 11.79
N GLY A 551 -21.72 11.18 11.76
CA GLY A 551 -22.27 11.85 10.57
C GLY A 551 -23.67 11.39 10.16
N ILE A 552 -24.48 10.88 11.10
CA ILE A 552 -25.80 10.27 10.86
C ILE A 552 -26.96 11.23 11.14
#